data_AF-A0A7X7P642-F1
#
_entry.id   AF-A0A7X7P642-F1
#
_cell.length_a   1.000
_cell.length_b   1.000
_cell.length_c   1.000
_cell.angle_alpha   90.00
_cell.angle_beta   90.00
_cell.angle_gamma   90.00
#
_symmetry.space_group_name_H-M   'P 1'
#
loop_
_entity.id
_entity.type
_entity.pdbx_description
1 polymer ?
#
loop_
_entity_poly.entity_id
_entity_poly.type
_entity_poly.pdbx_seq_one_letter_code
_entity_poly.pdbx_strand_id
1 'polypeptide(L)'
;AIAFGNIHNDVIDVKVDAINRPDRALQSGKISIPLANSIVGICFGIPVILTLGLLDSTVHATFFALILLILFIYNRWTQNVPLVKNMTVAFLCTTPLILNIINHPKGAVLIAPLILFAFFFMFTRELIKDIEDEPGDFRQGILTFPVLVGIRKASIFAIISMIFSLHTLVLPVIIGIYSPLFIVFSGIPVTLLMIQAILRVKKKLFKASQNFIKLAILAGIVGLILSQRVLVFY
;
A
#
# COMPACT_ATOMS: atom_id res chain seq x y z
N ALA A 1 -13.53 -1.72 5.26
CA ALA A 1 -12.37 -0.84 5.53
C ALA A 1 -11.59 -0.49 4.26
N ILE A 2 -10.88 -1.42 3.61
CA ILE A 2 -10.06 -1.12 2.41
C ILE A 2 -10.93 -0.66 1.22
N ALA A 3 -12.04 -1.36 0.96
CA ALA A 3 -12.99 -0.95 -0.08
C ALA A 3 -13.59 0.46 0.18
N PHE A 4 -13.90 0.76 1.45
CA PHE A 4 -14.31 2.10 1.87
C PHE A 4 -13.23 3.14 1.52
N GLY A 5 -11.97 2.92 1.91
CA GLY A 5 -10.89 3.87 1.66
C GLY A 5 -10.67 4.12 0.16
N ASN A 6 -10.72 3.07 -0.67
CA ASN A 6 -10.55 3.20 -2.11
C ASN A 6 -11.68 4.01 -2.76
N ILE A 7 -12.94 3.67 -2.47
CA ILE A 7 -14.10 4.33 -3.10
C ILE A 7 -14.23 5.77 -2.58
N HIS A 8 -13.97 5.99 -1.29
CA HIS A 8 -14.00 7.33 -0.72
C HIS A 8 -12.91 8.24 -1.30
N ASN A 9 -11.69 7.72 -1.49
CA ASN A 9 -10.64 8.44 -2.20
C ASN A 9 -11.06 8.77 -3.62
N ASP A 10 -11.61 7.82 -4.37
CA ASP A 10 -12.06 8.07 -5.75
C ASP A 10 -13.16 9.16 -5.82
N VAL A 11 -14.01 9.29 -4.78
CA VAL A 11 -15.01 10.37 -4.66
C VAL A 11 -14.39 11.73 -4.36
N ILE A 12 -13.39 11.78 -3.46
CA ILE A 12 -12.68 13.02 -3.13
C ILE A 12 -11.86 13.50 -4.33
N ASP A 13 -11.17 12.57 -4.98
CA ASP A 13 -10.21 12.85 -6.05
C ASP A 13 -10.88 13.05 -7.43
N VAL A 14 -12.22 13.09 -7.52
CA VAL A 14 -12.94 13.19 -8.81
C VAL A 14 -12.37 14.26 -9.75
N LYS A 15 -12.08 15.46 -9.23
CA LYS A 15 -11.54 16.58 -10.03
C LYS A 15 -10.09 16.37 -10.48
N VAL A 16 -9.27 15.76 -9.62
CA VAL A 16 -7.86 15.45 -9.90
C VAL A 16 -7.77 14.32 -10.91
N ASP A 17 -8.52 13.25 -10.68
CA ASP A 17 -8.59 12.09 -11.55
C ASP A 17 -9.25 12.41 -12.90
N ALA A 18 -10.14 13.39 -13.00
CA ALA A 18 -10.66 13.82 -14.31
C ALA A 18 -9.54 14.32 -15.23
N ILE A 19 -8.45 14.83 -14.65
CA ILE A 19 -7.26 15.27 -15.37
C ILE A 19 -6.30 14.11 -15.61
N ASN A 20 -6.00 13.32 -14.57
CA ASN A 20 -4.95 12.31 -14.62
C ASN A 20 -5.43 10.97 -15.22
N ARG A 21 -6.70 10.62 -15.04
CA ARG A 21 -7.31 9.30 -15.29
C ARG A 21 -8.80 9.43 -15.68
N PRO A 22 -9.12 10.06 -16.82
CA PRO A 22 -10.50 10.36 -17.22
C PRO A 22 -11.35 9.11 -17.48
N ASP A 23 -10.72 7.95 -17.68
CA ASP A 23 -11.35 6.66 -17.96
C ASP A 23 -11.94 5.96 -16.71
N ARG A 24 -11.61 6.44 -15.51
CA ARG A 24 -12.12 5.89 -14.23
C ARG A 24 -13.64 6.00 -14.12
N ALA A 25 -14.25 5.11 -13.32
CA ALA A 25 -15.71 4.90 -13.32
C ALA A 25 -16.54 6.14 -12.93
N LEU A 26 -16.07 6.95 -11.98
CA LEU A 26 -16.76 8.17 -11.55
C LEU A 26 -16.61 9.30 -12.58
N GLN A 27 -15.40 9.46 -13.12
CA GLN A 27 -15.00 10.52 -14.05
C GLN A 27 -15.63 10.29 -15.43
N SER A 28 -15.70 9.03 -15.87
CA SER A 28 -16.39 8.62 -17.10
C SER A 28 -17.90 8.53 -16.97
N GLY A 29 -18.47 8.83 -15.78
CA GLY A 29 -19.92 8.82 -15.55
C GLY A 29 -20.57 7.43 -15.51
N LYS A 30 -19.78 6.35 -15.53
CA LYS A 30 -20.29 4.96 -15.41
C LYS A 30 -20.95 4.70 -14.04
N ILE A 31 -20.51 5.42 -13.01
CA ILE A 31 -21.08 5.38 -11.66
C ILE A 31 -21.37 6.82 -11.21
N SER A 32 -22.56 7.05 -10.63
CA SER A 32 -22.91 8.36 -10.08
C SER A 32 -22.29 8.58 -8.69
N ILE A 33 -21.96 9.83 -8.35
CA ILE A 33 -21.42 10.20 -7.02
C ILE A 33 -22.37 9.77 -5.88
N PRO A 34 -23.70 9.93 -5.97
CA PRO A 34 -24.61 9.42 -4.93
C PRO A 34 -24.50 7.90 -4.74
N LEU A 35 -24.41 7.13 -5.82
CA LEU A 35 -24.25 5.68 -5.73
C LEU A 35 -22.92 5.30 -5.07
N ALA A 36 -21.82 5.96 -5.45
CA ALA A 36 -20.52 5.73 -4.80
C ALA A 36 -20.56 6.07 -3.30
N ASN A 37 -21.20 7.17 -2.92
CA ASN A 37 -21.37 7.54 -1.50
C ASN A 37 -22.20 6.50 -0.72
N SER A 38 -23.25 5.93 -1.31
CA SER A 38 -24.01 4.84 -0.70
C SER A 38 -23.13 3.60 -0.48
N ILE A 39 -22.30 3.24 -1.46
CA ILE A 39 -21.38 2.11 -1.35
C ILE A 39 -20.31 2.37 -0.28
N VAL A 40 -19.79 3.61 -0.17
CA VAL A 40 -18.89 4.05 0.91
C VAL A 40 -19.55 3.82 2.27
N GLY A 41 -20.80 4.24 2.43
CA GLY A 41 -21.58 4.03 3.66
C GLY A 41 -21.69 2.57 4.06
N ILE A 42 -22.01 1.68 3.10
CA ILE A 42 -22.08 0.22 3.33
C ILE A 42 -20.70 -0.34 3.71
N CYS A 43 -19.67 0.03 2.96
CA CYS A 43 -18.30 -0.47 3.14
C CYS A 43 -17.64 0.01 4.44
N PHE A 44 -18.19 1.07 5.06
CA PHE A 44 -17.84 1.55 6.39
C PHE A 44 -18.71 0.90 7.47
N GLY A 45 -20.04 0.90 7.28
CA GLY A 45 -21.03 0.43 8.25
C GLY A 45 -20.92 -1.05 8.56
N ILE A 46 -20.71 -1.92 7.56
CA ILE A 46 -20.57 -3.37 7.78
C ILE A 46 -19.41 -3.67 8.74
N PRO A 47 -18.16 -3.22 8.48
CA PRO A 47 -17.06 -3.43 9.44
C PRO A 47 -17.35 -2.88 10.84
N VAL A 48 -17.97 -1.71 10.95
CA VAL A 48 -18.34 -1.12 12.25
C VAL A 48 -19.31 -2.02 13.02
N ILE A 49 -20.37 -2.49 12.36
CA ILE A 49 -21.37 -3.39 12.97
C ILE A 49 -20.72 -4.71 13.37
N LEU A 50 -19.91 -5.31 12.51
CA LEU A 50 -19.18 -6.54 12.82
C LEU A 50 -18.26 -6.34 14.04
N THR A 51 -17.59 -5.19 14.12
CA THR A 51 -16.66 -4.86 15.21
C THR A 51 -17.38 -4.66 16.54
N LEU A 52 -18.55 -4.01 16.53
CA LEU A 52 -19.29 -3.66 17.74
C LEU A 52 -20.26 -4.75 18.22
N GLY A 53 -20.74 -5.61 17.32
CA GLY A 53 -21.84 -6.52 17.62
C GLY A 53 -21.52 -8.02 17.58
N LEU A 54 -20.37 -8.44 17.01
CA LEU A 54 -20.13 -9.86 16.71
C LEU A 54 -18.72 -10.37 17.04
N LEU A 55 -17.83 -9.51 17.54
CA LEU A 55 -16.50 -9.94 17.97
C LEU A 55 -16.49 -10.17 19.48
N ASP A 56 -16.40 -11.44 19.89
CA ASP A 56 -16.23 -11.84 21.31
C ASP A 56 -14.83 -11.50 21.88
N SER A 57 -13.99 -10.81 21.11
CA SER A 57 -12.61 -10.48 21.48
C SER A 57 -12.39 -8.97 21.54
N THR A 58 -12.16 -8.45 22.75
CA THR A 58 -11.82 -7.04 22.99
C THR A 58 -10.60 -6.60 22.18
N VAL A 59 -9.61 -7.49 22.00
CA VAL A 59 -8.40 -7.20 21.22
C VAL A 59 -8.73 -6.92 19.75
N HIS A 60 -9.59 -7.73 19.14
CA HIS A 60 -10.01 -7.53 17.75
C HIS A 60 -10.88 -6.28 17.62
N ALA A 61 -11.80 -6.06 18.56
CA ALA A 61 -12.64 -4.87 18.58
C ALA A 61 -11.79 -3.59 18.63
N THR A 62 -10.81 -3.53 19.54
CA THR A 62 -9.86 -2.42 19.66
C THR A 62 -9.03 -2.26 18.38
N PHE A 63 -8.52 -3.34 17.80
CA PHE A 63 -7.72 -3.30 16.57
C PHE A 63 -8.49 -2.68 15.40
N PHE A 64 -9.71 -3.13 15.13
CA PHE A 64 -10.53 -2.57 14.06
C PHE A 64 -10.99 -1.14 14.36
N ALA A 65 -11.30 -0.82 15.61
CA ALA A 65 -11.61 0.55 16.02
C ALA A 65 -10.45 1.51 15.75
N LEU A 66 -9.20 1.09 16.02
CA LEU A 66 -8.01 1.88 15.69
C LEU A 66 -7.82 2.07 14.18
N ILE A 67 -8.07 1.03 13.37
CA ILE A 67 -8.04 1.16 11.91
C ILE A 67 -9.07 2.19 11.42
N LEU A 68 -10.29 2.14 11.95
CA LEU A 68 -11.35 3.09 11.60
C LEU A 68 -10.97 4.52 12.02
N LEU A 69 -10.38 4.69 13.20
CA LEU A 69 -9.87 5.97 13.68
C LEU A 69 -8.78 6.53 12.76
N ILE A 70 -7.81 5.69 12.35
CA ILE A 70 -6.74 6.09 11.42
C ILE A 70 -7.33 6.49 10.07
N LEU A 71 -8.29 5.74 9.54
CA LEU A 71 -8.97 6.07 8.28
C LEU A 71 -9.74 7.39 8.38
N PHE A 72 -10.43 7.65 9.50
CA PHE A 72 -11.10 8.91 9.76
C PHE A 72 -10.10 10.07 9.80
N ILE A 73 -9.01 9.93 10.56
CA ILE A 73 -7.93 10.93 10.65
C ILE A 73 -7.31 11.18 9.27
N TYR A 74 -7.08 10.12 8.51
CA TYR A 74 -6.53 10.19 7.16
C TYR A 74 -7.41 11.04 6.24
N ASN A 75 -8.70 10.73 6.17
CA ASN A 75 -9.65 11.46 5.34
C ASN A 75 -9.81 12.92 5.80
N ARG A 76 -9.74 13.19 7.11
CA ARG A 76 -9.98 14.55 7.60
C ARG A 76 -8.75 15.47 7.50
N TRP A 77 -7.56 14.92 7.71
CA TRP A 77 -6.33 15.70 7.88
C TRP A 77 -5.16 15.15 7.07
N THR A 78 -4.81 13.87 7.25
CA THR A 78 -3.52 13.35 6.76
C THR A 78 -3.41 13.29 5.25
N GLN A 79 -4.51 13.17 4.51
CA GLN A 79 -4.50 13.15 3.05
C GLN A 79 -3.88 14.40 2.42
N ASN A 80 -3.88 15.54 3.13
CA ASN A 80 -3.32 16.81 2.67
C ASN A 80 -1.89 17.06 3.17
N VAL A 81 -1.28 16.12 3.89
CA VAL A 81 0.07 16.26 4.44
C VAL A 81 1.05 15.41 3.61
N PRO A 82 2.00 16.02 2.87
CA PRO A 82 3.01 15.32 2.10
C PRO A 82 3.75 14.27 2.92
N LEU A 83 4.08 13.13 2.31
CA LEU A 83 4.73 11.96 2.93
C LEU A 83 3.88 11.25 3.99
N VAL A 84 3.22 11.98 4.89
CA VAL A 84 2.40 11.38 5.94
C VAL A 84 1.22 10.63 5.31
N LYS A 85 0.58 11.17 4.27
CA LYS A 85 -0.46 10.43 3.51
C LYS A 85 0.08 9.09 2.98
N ASN A 86 1.29 9.07 2.43
CA ASN A 86 1.91 7.88 1.85
C ASN A 86 2.27 6.86 2.95
N MET A 87 2.80 7.34 4.09
CA MET A 87 3.13 6.49 5.24
C MET A 87 1.88 5.88 5.87
N THR A 88 0.79 6.65 5.98
CA THR A 88 -0.49 6.14 6.51
C THR A 88 -1.08 5.05 5.61
N VAL A 89 -1.10 5.26 4.29
CA VAL A 89 -1.56 4.23 3.35
C VAL A 89 -0.67 2.99 3.42
N ALA A 90 0.66 3.16 3.45
CA ALA A 90 1.60 2.06 3.60
C ALA A 90 1.37 1.26 4.90
N PHE A 91 1.17 1.94 6.02
CA PHE A 91 0.84 1.32 7.31
C PHE A 91 -0.47 0.53 7.22
N LEU A 92 -1.53 1.14 6.69
CA LEU A 92 -2.83 0.49 6.53
C LEU A 92 -2.74 -0.78 5.69
N CYS A 93 -1.90 -0.80 4.65
CA CYS A 93 -1.65 -2.00 3.84
C CYS A 93 -0.96 -3.14 4.61
N THR A 94 -0.22 -2.84 5.67
CA THR A 94 0.42 -3.87 6.53
C THR A 94 -0.48 -4.40 7.63
N THR A 95 -1.63 -3.78 7.89
CA THR A 95 -2.55 -4.20 8.96
C THR A 95 -2.99 -5.66 8.91
N PRO A 96 -3.19 -6.32 7.75
CA PRO A 96 -3.50 -7.76 7.74
C PRO A 96 -2.37 -8.64 8.32
N LEU A 97 -1.11 -8.25 8.11
CA LEU A 97 0.05 -8.95 8.68
C LEU A 97 0.17 -8.69 10.19
N ILE A 98 -0.12 -7.46 10.63
CA ILE A 98 -0.17 -7.11 12.05
C ILE A 98 -1.26 -7.92 12.78
N LEU A 99 -2.45 -8.05 12.17
CA LEU A 99 -3.52 -8.89 12.68
C LEU A 99 -3.10 -10.36 12.81
N ASN A 100 -2.31 -10.86 11.85
CA ASN A 100 -1.78 -12.23 11.93
C ASN A 100 -0.89 -12.42 13.16
N ILE A 101 -0.02 -11.45 13.49
CA ILE A 101 0.81 -11.49 14.70
C ILE A 101 -0.06 -11.49 15.96
N ILE A 102 -1.13 -10.68 16.01
CA ILE A 102 -2.08 -10.65 17.14
C ILE A 102 -2.71 -12.04 17.36
N ASN A 103 -3.07 -12.73 16.28
CA ASN A 103 -3.72 -14.04 16.35
C ASN A 103 -2.74 -15.20 16.57
N HIS A 104 -1.49 -15.03 16.14
CA HIS A 104 -0.45 -16.06 16.18
C HIS A 104 0.87 -15.46 16.71
N PRO A 105 0.95 -15.07 18.00
CA PRO A 105 2.10 -14.35 18.54
C PRO A 105 3.40 -15.15 18.47
N LYS A 106 3.34 -16.48 18.51
CA LYS A 106 4.50 -17.37 18.33
C LYS A 106 5.15 -17.22 16.95
N GLY A 107 4.38 -16.82 15.93
CA GLY A 107 4.86 -16.57 14.57
C GLY A 107 5.39 -15.16 14.32
N ALA A 108 5.43 -14.29 15.34
CA ALA A 108 5.79 -12.88 15.18
C ALA A 108 7.17 -12.69 14.53
N VAL A 109 8.16 -13.50 14.92
CA VAL A 109 9.53 -13.45 14.36
C VAL A 109 9.53 -13.72 12.86
N LEU A 110 8.63 -14.57 12.36
CA LEU A 110 8.51 -14.88 10.94
C LEU A 110 7.75 -13.81 10.15
N ILE A 111 6.93 -12.98 10.79
CA ILE A 111 6.05 -12.03 10.07
C ILE A 111 6.54 -10.59 10.18
N ALA A 112 7.18 -10.22 11.30
CA ALA A 112 7.69 -8.87 11.50
C ALA A 112 8.60 -8.38 10.36
N PRO A 113 9.50 -9.20 9.77
CA PRO A 113 10.28 -8.74 8.63
C PRO A 113 9.46 -8.52 7.36
N LEU A 114 8.40 -9.32 7.13
CA LEU A 114 7.47 -9.09 6.02
C LEU A 114 6.69 -7.79 6.18
N ILE A 115 6.32 -7.42 7.41
CA ILE A 115 5.68 -6.13 7.70
C ILE A 115 6.61 -4.99 7.32
N LEU A 116 7.89 -5.08 7.71
CA LEU A 116 8.88 -4.06 7.39
C LEU A 116 9.07 -3.92 5.87
N PHE A 117 9.23 -5.04 5.17
CA PHE A 117 9.28 -5.06 3.71
C PHE A 117 8.02 -4.43 3.09
N ALA A 118 6.84 -4.93 3.45
CA ALA A 118 5.57 -4.49 2.90
C ALA A 118 5.32 -2.99 3.15
N PHE A 119 5.69 -2.48 4.32
CA PHE A 119 5.58 -1.05 4.63
C PHE A 119 6.39 -0.19 3.65
N PHE A 120 7.71 -0.43 3.54
CA PHE A 120 8.55 0.40 2.66
C PHE A 120 8.25 0.19 1.18
N PHE A 121 7.84 -1.02 0.82
CA PHE A 121 7.41 -1.35 -0.53
C PHE A 121 6.12 -0.61 -0.92
N MET A 122 5.12 -0.60 -0.05
CA MET A 122 3.87 0.15 -0.27
C MET A 122 4.08 1.66 -0.18
N PHE A 123 4.96 2.13 0.70
CA PHE A 123 5.36 3.53 0.75
C PHE A 123 5.96 3.99 -0.57
N THR A 124 6.89 3.20 -1.13
CA THR A 124 7.47 3.44 -2.46
C THR A 124 6.40 3.49 -3.55
N ARG A 125 5.44 2.57 -3.53
CA ARG A 125 4.32 2.57 -4.48
C ARG A 125 3.54 3.88 -4.40
N GLU A 126 3.20 4.35 -3.20
CA GLU A 126 2.46 5.60 -3.03
C GLU A 126 3.27 6.82 -3.47
N LEU A 127 4.59 6.84 -3.22
CA LEU A 127 5.45 7.91 -3.75
C LEU A 127 5.44 7.95 -5.28
N ILE A 128 5.55 6.80 -5.95
CA ILE A 128 5.53 6.74 -7.43
C ILE A 128 4.15 7.12 -7.96
N LYS A 129 3.07 6.78 -7.24
CA LYS A 129 1.71 7.21 -7.59
C LYS A 129 1.61 8.74 -7.55
N ASP A 130 2.06 9.38 -6.48
CA ASP A 130 2.07 10.84 -6.39
C ASP A 130 2.92 11.48 -7.50
N ILE A 131 4.04 10.85 -7.89
CA ILE A 131 4.87 11.35 -9.00
C ILE A 131 4.15 11.23 -10.35
N GLU A 132 3.36 10.17 -10.56
CA GLU A 132 2.49 10.02 -11.74
C GLU A 132 1.39 11.10 -11.76
N ASP A 133 0.83 11.41 -10.60
CA ASP A 133 -0.35 12.28 -10.45
C ASP A 133 0.01 13.78 -10.29
N GLU A 134 1.31 14.11 -10.17
CA GLU A 134 1.85 15.46 -9.94
C GLU A 134 1.28 16.55 -10.87
N PRO A 135 1.12 16.35 -12.20
CA PRO A 135 0.58 17.40 -13.07
C PRO A 135 -0.88 17.76 -12.75
N GLY A 136 -1.67 16.79 -12.27
CA GLY A 136 -3.04 17.00 -11.82
C GLY A 136 -3.08 17.68 -10.46
N ASP A 137 -2.25 17.23 -9.53
CA ASP A 137 -2.11 17.80 -8.18
C ASP A 137 -1.71 19.28 -8.26
N PHE A 138 -0.70 19.61 -9.07
CA PHE A 138 -0.23 20.97 -9.26
C PHE A 138 -1.33 21.91 -9.77
N ARG A 139 -2.10 21.47 -10.77
CA ARG A 139 -3.22 22.26 -11.34
C ARG A 139 -4.36 22.49 -10.36
N GLN A 140 -4.59 21.56 -9.43
CA GLN A 140 -5.63 21.66 -8.41
C GLN A 140 -5.13 22.33 -7.12
N GLY A 141 -3.86 22.77 -7.07
CA GLY A 141 -3.27 23.40 -5.89
C GLY A 141 -3.05 22.44 -4.72
N ILE A 142 -2.96 21.13 -4.99
CA ILE A 142 -2.75 20.10 -3.97
C ILE A 142 -1.25 19.98 -3.70
N LEU A 143 -0.86 20.19 -2.44
CA LEU A 143 0.53 20.10 -2.01
C LEU A 143 0.91 18.65 -1.74
N THR A 144 1.40 17.95 -2.76
CA THR A 144 2.01 16.61 -2.60
C THR A 144 3.53 16.70 -2.56
N PHE A 145 4.20 15.64 -2.09
CA PHE A 145 5.66 15.61 -2.03
C PHE A 145 6.33 15.95 -3.38
N PRO A 146 5.94 15.34 -4.52
CA PRO A 146 6.55 15.70 -5.80
C PRO A 146 6.24 17.11 -6.28
N VAL A 147 5.10 17.70 -5.91
CA VAL A 147 4.80 19.13 -6.16
C VAL A 147 5.77 20.02 -5.39
N LEU A 148 6.09 19.69 -4.14
CA LEU A 148 6.97 20.49 -3.29
C LEU A 148 8.46 20.39 -3.66
N VAL A 149 8.96 19.19 -3.97
CA VAL A 149 10.40 18.96 -4.21
C VAL A 149 10.77 18.81 -5.68
N GLY A 150 9.78 18.72 -6.56
CA GLY A 150 9.92 18.43 -7.98
C GLY A 150 10.12 16.93 -8.28
N ILE A 151 9.67 16.54 -9.47
CA ILE A 151 9.68 15.15 -9.98
C ILE A 151 11.05 14.47 -9.84
N ARG A 152 12.15 15.20 -10.09
CA ARG A 152 13.52 14.63 -10.05
C ARG A 152 13.89 14.16 -8.64
N LYS A 153 13.73 15.02 -7.62
CA LYS A 153 14.07 14.69 -6.24
C LYS A 153 13.12 13.62 -5.69
N ALA A 154 11.83 13.72 -6.01
CA ALA A 154 10.84 12.72 -5.63
C ALA A 154 11.16 11.33 -6.23
N SER A 155 11.57 11.28 -7.51
CA SER A 155 11.98 10.03 -8.16
C SER A 155 13.22 9.40 -7.52
N ILE A 156 14.22 10.21 -7.14
CA ILE A 156 15.41 9.72 -6.44
C ILE A 156 15.01 9.15 -5.08
N PHE A 157 14.18 9.87 -4.32
CA PHE A 157 13.70 9.41 -3.02
C PHE A 157 12.92 8.10 -3.14
N ALA A 158 12.00 8.00 -4.10
CA ALA A 158 11.26 6.76 -4.37
C ALA A 158 12.19 5.59 -4.73
N ILE A 159 13.23 5.81 -5.55
CA ILE A 159 14.21 4.76 -5.87
C ILE A 159 15.01 4.34 -4.63
N ILE A 160 15.42 5.27 -3.78
CA ILE A 160 16.13 4.95 -2.53
C ILE A 160 15.22 4.14 -1.60
N SER A 161 13.96 4.55 -1.42
CA SER A 161 12.97 3.78 -0.64
C SER A 161 12.73 2.39 -1.22
N MET A 162 12.69 2.26 -2.55
CA MET A 162 12.54 0.98 -3.25
C MET A 162 13.73 0.05 -2.98
N ILE A 163 14.96 0.58 -3.11
CA ILE A 163 16.18 -0.16 -2.80
C ILE A 163 16.19 -0.56 -1.33
N PHE A 164 15.84 0.35 -0.42
CA PHE A 164 15.74 0.03 1.01
C PHE A 164 14.75 -1.11 1.29
N SER A 165 13.58 -1.11 0.63
CA SER A 165 12.63 -2.22 0.75
C SER A 165 13.22 -3.55 0.24
N LEU A 166 14.03 -3.57 -0.81
CA LEU A 166 14.72 -4.80 -1.23
C LEU A 166 15.69 -5.33 -0.17
N HIS A 167 16.38 -4.44 0.53
CA HIS A 167 17.28 -4.84 1.61
C HIS A 167 16.51 -5.51 2.76
N THR A 168 15.35 -4.97 3.13
CA THR A 168 14.52 -5.56 4.20
C THR A 168 13.88 -6.90 3.79
N LEU A 169 13.70 -7.16 2.49
CA LEU A 169 13.26 -8.46 1.97
C LEU A 169 14.32 -9.56 2.14
N VAL A 170 15.59 -9.24 1.92
CA VAL A 170 16.71 -10.21 1.92
C VAL A 170 17.26 -10.44 3.33
N LEU A 171 17.22 -9.40 4.17
CA LEU A 171 17.78 -9.44 5.52
C LEU A 171 17.38 -10.68 6.36
N PRO A 172 16.11 -11.14 6.39
CA PRO A 172 15.69 -12.27 7.21
C PRO A 172 16.36 -13.60 6.82
N VAL A 173 16.76 -13.73 5.55
CA VAL A 173 17.51 -14.91 5.08
C VAL A 173 18.96 -14.84 5.57
N ILE A 174 19.57 -13.65 5.51
CA ILE A 174 20.96 -13.43 5.96
C ILE A 174 21.10 -13.74 7.46
N ILE A 175 20.13 -13.31 8.27
CA ILE A 175 20.14 -13.54 9.73
C ILE A 175 19.55 -14.89 10.15
N GLY A 176 19.22 -15.76 9.18
CA GLY A 176 18.78 -17.14 9.45
C GLY A 176 17.33 -17.31 9.90
N ILE A 177 16.48 -16.28 9.79
CA ILE A 177 15.03 -16.40 10.08
C ILE A 177 14.32 -17.17 8.96
N TYR A 178 14.68 -16.93 7.70
CA TYR A 178 14.10 -17.61 6.55
C TYR A 178 15.09 -18.54 5.87
N SER A 179 14.57 -19.65 5.33
CA SER A 179 15.33 -20.53 4.45
C SER A 179 15.82 -19.80 3.19
N PRO A 180 17.03 -20.12 2.65
CA PRO A 180 17.51 -19.60 1.37
C PRO A 180 16.52 -19.80 0.21
N LEU A 181 15.63 -20.79 0.29
CA LEU A 181 14.58 -21.01 -0.71
C LEU A 181 13.58 -19.85 -0.80
N PHE A 182 13.44 -19.04 0.25
CA PHE A 182 12.68 -17.80 0.20
C PHE A 182 13.26 -16.82 -0.83
N ILE A 183 14.58 -16.76 -0.98
CA ILE A 183 15.22 -15.93 -2.02
C ILE A 183 14.86 -16.47 -3.41
N VAL A 184 14.85 -17.78 -3.59
CA VAL A 184 14.55 -18.40 -4.88
C VAL A 184 13.10 -18.12 -5.30
N PHE A 185 12.14 -18.37 -4.41
CA PHE A 185 10.70 -18.27 -4.75
C PHE A 185 10.13 -16.86 -4.65
N SER A 186 10.65 -16.02 -3.75
CA SER A 186 10.14 -14.66 -3.52
C SER A 186 11.17 -13.59 -3.86
N GLY A 187 12.38 -13.71 -3.32
CA GLY A 187 13.42 -12.68 -3.42
C GLY A 187 13.80 -12.32 -4.86
N ILE A 188 14.16 -13.31 -5.68
CA ILE A 188 14.60 -13.12 -7.07
C ILE A 188 13.46 -12.55 -7.94
N PRO A 189 12.24 -13.15 -8.00
CA PRO A 189 11.16 -12.62 -8.82
C PRO A 189 10.80 -11.17 -8.46
N VAL A 190 10.67 -10.87 -7.16
CA VAL A 190 10.36 -9.51 -6.68
C VAL A 190 11.48 -8.54 -7.05
N THR A 191 12.74 -8.92 -6.84
CA THR A 191 13.91 -8.09 -7.17
C THR A 191 13.96 -7.75 -8.66
N LEU A 192 13.75 -8.73 -9.55
CA LEU A 192 13.76 -8.50 -11.00
C LEU A 192 12.65 -7.52 -11.43
N LEU A 193 11.45 -7.67 -10.89
CA LEU A 193 10.33 -6.77 -11.17
C LEU A 193 10.56 -5.36 -10.62
N MET A 194 11.18 -5.25 -9.45
CA MET A 194 11.55 -3.96 -8.87
C MET A 194 12.67 -3.27 -9.65
N ILE A 195 13.64 -4.00 -10.18
CA ILE A 195 14.64 -3.44 -11.11
C ILE A 195 13.93 -2.87 -12.34
N GLN A 196 12.97 -3.59 -12.93
CA GLN A 196 12.19 -3.07 -14.04
C GLN A 196 11.44 -1.79 -13.65
N ALA A 197 10.82 -1.75 -12.46
CA ALA A 197 10.18 -0.54 -11.94
C ALA A 197 11.17 0.64 -11.83
N ILE A 198 12.37 0.44 -11.26
CA ILE A 198 13.42 1.47 -11.16
C ILE A 198 13.77 2.01 -12.55
N LEU A 199 13.96 1.12 -13.53
CA LEU A 199 14.28 1.51 -14.90
C LEU A 199 13.16 2.35 -15.53
N ARG A 200 11.89 2.07 -15.22
CA ARG A 200 10.75 2.87 -15.68
C ARG A 200 10.69 4.23 -15.00
N VAL A 201 10.93 4.32 -13.69
CA VAL A 201 11.04 5.60 -12.97
C VAL A 201 12.13 6.47 -13.60
N LYS A 202 13.32 5.92 -13.86
CA LYS A 202 14.43 6.66 -14.50
C LYS A 202 14.07 7.19 -15.89
N LYS A 203 13.23 6.45 -16.65
CA LYS A 203 12.70 6.85 -17.95
C LYS A 203 11.45 7.75 -17.86
N LYS A 204 11.03 8.16 -16.66
CA LYS A 204 9.79 8.91 -16.39
C LYS A 204 8.51 8.19 -16.87
N LEU A 205 8.54 6.86 -16.94
CA LEU A 205 7.42 6.01 -17.30
C LEU A 205 6.69 5.52 -16.04
N PHE A 206 6.12 6.43 -15.25
CA PHE A 206 5.61 6.14 -13.91
C PHE A 206 4.45 5.13 -13.90
N LYS A 207 3.55 5.21 -14.89
CA LYS A 207 2.47 4.21 -15.07
C LYS A 207 3.00 2.80 -15.27
N ALA A 208 4.02 2.65 -16.12
CA ALA A 208 4.66 1.36 -16.35
C ALA A 208 5.36 0.87 -15.08
N SER A 209 6.00 1.76 -14.32
CA SER A 209 6.58 1.43 -13.01
C SER A 209 5.53 0.88 -12.04
N GLN A 210 4.37 1.51 -11.94
CA GLN A 210 3.26 1.05 -11.11
C GLN A 210 2.80 -0.37 -11.50
N ASN A 211 2.76 -0.68 -12.80
CA ASN A 211 2.40 -2.02 -13.27
C ASN A 211 3.43 -3.08 -12.84
N PHE A 212 4.73 -2.79 -12.96
CA PHE A 212 5.77 -3.69 -12.45
C PHE A 212 5.70 -3.88 -10.94
N ILE A 213 5.41 -2.82 -10.18
CA ILE A 213 5.20 -2.91 -8.73
C ILE A 213 3.99 -3.80 -8.40
N LYS A 214 2.87 -3.67 -9.11
CA LYS A 214 1.71 -4.56 -8.92
C LYS A 214 2.03 -6.02 -9.23
N LEU A 215 2.79 -6.27 -10.30
CA LEU A 215 3.28 -7.61 -10.61
C LEU A 215 4.21 -8.13 -9.51
N ALA A 216 5.06 -7.28 -8.92
CA ALA A 216 5.92 -7.66 -7.81
C ALA A 216 5.14 -8.02 -6.55
N ILE A 217 4.01 -7.33 -6.26
CA ILE A 217 3.08 -7.73 -5.18
C ILE A 217 2.57 -9.15 -5.43
N LEU A 218 2.07 -9.42 -6.64
CA LEU A 218 1.54 -10.73 -6.99
C LEU A 218 2.62 -11.82 -6.88
N ALA A 219 3.81 -11.56 -7.44
CA ALA A 219 4.94 -12.46 -7.36
C ALA A 219 5.38 -12.72 -5.90
N GLY A 220 5.39 -11.68 -5.05
CA GLY A 220 5.72 -11.81 -3.64
C GLY A 220 4.71 -12.65 -2.87
N ILE A 221 3.41 -12.49 -3.13
CA ILE A 221 2.35 -13.32 -2.51
C ILE A 221 2.48 -14.78 -2.95
N VAL A 222 2.64 -15.03 -4.25
CA VAL A 222 2.81 -16.39 -4.78
C VAL A 222 4.09 -17.03 -4.22
N GLY A 223 5.20 -16.29 -4.22
CA GLY A 223 6.48 -16.74 -3.66
C GLY A 223 6.39 -17.05 -2.17
N LEU A 224 5.67 -16.24 -1.39
CA LEU A 224 5.44 -16.50 0.02
C LEU A 224 4.67 -17.82 0.22
N ILE A 225 3.62 -18.07 -0.55
CA ILE A 225 2.84 -19.32 -0.46
C ILE A 225 3.71 -20.53 -0.85
N LEU A 226 4.52 -20.41 -1.90
CA LEU A 226 5.42 -21.49 -2.33
C LEU A 226 6.52 -21.77 -1.31
N SER A 227 7.02 -20.72 -0.64
CA SER A 227 8.05 -20.85 0.38
C SER A 227 7.52 -21.35 1.73
N GLN A 228 6.21 -21.24 2.02
CA GLN A 228 5.61 -21.74 3.28
C GLN A 228 5.82 -23.24 3.54
N ARG A 229 5.90 -24.06 2.48
CA ARG A 229 6.20 -25.50 2.64
C ARG A 229 7.65 -25.78 3.04
N VAL A 230 8.51 -24.75 3.06
CA VAL A 230 9.96 -24.87 3.30
C VAL A 230 10.51 -23.76 4.20
N LEU A 231 9.61 -22.97 4.82
CA LEU A 231 9.93 -21.86 5.73
C LEU A 231 10.31 -22.34 7.15
N VAL A 232 10.19 -23.63 7.42
CA VAL A 232 10.51 -24.25 8.71
C VAL A 232 11.69 -25.18 8.51
N PHE A 233 12.87 -24.78 9.00
CA PHE A 233 13.83 -25.78 9.45
C PHE A 233 13.23 -26.39 10.73
N TYR A 234 13.15 -27.72 10.77
CA TYR A 234 12.77 -28.48 11.97
C TYR A 234 13.59 -28.07 13.18
#